data_AF-A0A7R9QG37-F1
#
_entry.id   AF-A0A7R9QG37-F1
#
_cell.length_a   1.000
_cell.length_b   1.000
_cell.length_c   1.000
_cell.angle_alpha   90.00
_cell.angle_beta   90.00
_cell.angle_gamma   90.00
#
_symmetry.space_group_name_H-M   'P 1'
#
loop_
_entity.id
_entity.type
_entity.pdbx_description
1 polymer ?
#
loop_
_entity_poly.entity_id
_entity_poly.type
_entity_poly.pdbx_seq_one_letter_code
_entity_poly.pdbx_strand_id
1 'polypeptide(L)'
;GPINYVQTFIIGMLLACAVRYRPNVYLGGTIGHLILWFGTACITLGHMYWQRKMIMPGFQYAEGEQLLYLIIHKPVYLTWFAWLIYATCTGRGGYFSEILGWKGFKIVDNMSLEIYIMHSFVFVYRIGMQREHRTYNEYYIWSSAMADFVFSYVIGVITGFLVSRPFAAMTTALLRPPQRVPKAVVNEEGLDAKNTHNNDILAENNAKNGLSILTVEDIASLNVIHHNSDKIVYRM
;
A
#
# COMPACT_ATOMS: atom_id res chain seq x y z
N GLY A 1 -15.25 18.53 20.45
CA GLY A 1 -14.09 19.43 20.46
C GLY A 1 -12.96 18.87 19.60
N PRO A 2 -12.16 19.72 18.93
CA PRO A 2 -11.08 19.32 18.00
C PRO A 2 -9.89 18.60 18.67
N ILE A 3 -9.80 18.59 20.00
CA ILE A 3 -8.71 17.99 20.79
C ILE A 3 -8.65 16.46 20.62
N ASN A 4 -9.80 15.84 20.32
CA ASN A 4 -9.95 14.38 20.33
C ASN A 4 -9.30 13.67 19.12
N TYR A 5 -8.79 14.39 18.13
CA TYR A 5 -8.13 13.82 16.95
C TYR A 5 -6.61 13.76 17.11
N VAL A 6 -6.04 14.72 17.84
CA VAL A 6 -4.59 14.85 18.07
C VAL A 6 -4.01 13.63 18.78
N GLN A 7 -4.72 13.11 19.80
CA GLN A 7 -4.30 11.95 20.57
C GLN A 7 -4.09 10.70 19.69
N THR A 8 -4.99 10.49 18.72
CA THR A 8 -4.96 9.31 17.85
C THR A 8 -3.78 9.37 16.88
N PHE A 9 -3.45 10.57 16.41
CA PHE A 9 -2.32 10.81 15.52
C PHE A 9 -0.97 10.63 16.23
N ILE A 10 -0.84 11.14 17.46
CA ILE A 10 0.39 11.00 18.25
C ILE A 10 0.71 9.53 18.52
N ILE A 11 -0.29 8.72 18.87
CA ILE A 11 -0.10 7.28 19.14
C ILE A 11 0.30 6.54 17.86
N GLY A 12 -0.34 6.86 16.73
CA GLY A 12 0.05 6.31 15.43
C GLY A 12 1.50 6.65 15.08
N MET A 13 1.93 7.91 15.29
CA MET A 13 3.32 8.32 15.06
C MET A 13 4.30 7.63 16.02
N LEU A 14 3.98 7.53 17.30
CA LEU A 14 4.83 6.85 18.28
C LEU A 14 5.02 5.37 17.92
N LEU A 15 3.95 4.71 17.50
CA LEU A 15 4.01 3.34 17.01
C LEU A 15 4.89 3.23 15.75
N ALA A 16 4.68 4.11 14.77
CA ALA A 16 5.46 4.11 13.53
C ALA A 16 6.95 4.36 13.82
N CYS A 17 7.27 5.27 14.74
CA CYS A 17 8.61 5.49 15.24
C CYS A 17 9.17 4.22 15.91
N ALA A 18 8.41 3.56 16.78
CA ALA A 18 8.85 2.33 17.45
C ALA A 18 9.18 1.21 16.46
N VAL A 19 8.35 1.02 15.41
CA VAL A 19 8.61 0.07 14.31
C VAL A 19 9.90 0.42 13.58
N ARG A 20 10.10 1.71 13.27
CA ARG A 20 11.25 2.19 12.48
C ARG A 20 12.58 2.12 13.25
N TYR A 21 12.58 2.45 14.54
CA TYR A 21 13.80 2.48 15.34
C TYR A 21 14.18 1.11 15.90
N ARG A 22 13.23 0.19 16.12
CA ARG A 22 13.49 -1.14 16.70
C ARG A 22 12.60 -2.22 16.06
N PRO A 23 12.86 -2.64 14.80
CA PRO A 23 12.05 -3.67 14.13
C PRO A 23 12.23 -5.08 14.71
N ASN A 24 13.32 -5.32 15.45
CA ASN A 24 13.73 -6.66 15.90
C ASN A 24 13.90 -6.76 17.43
N VAL A 25 12.91 -6.26 18.19
CA VAL A 25 12.90 -6.47 19.64
C VAL A 25 12.51 -7.92 19.93
N TYR A 26 13.34 -8.62 20.69
CA TYR A 26 13.06 -9.99 21.12
C TYR A 26 12.04 -9.97 22.27
N LEU A 27 10.76 -10.15 21.95
CA LEU A 27 9.65 -10.08 22.90
C LEU A 27 9.43 -11.38 23.70
N GLY A 28 10.48 -12.19 23.94
CA GLY A 28 10.36 -13.40 24.75
C GLY A 28 9.73 -14.61 24.03
N GLY A 29 9.85 -14.68 22.70
CA GLY A 29 9.39 -15.82 21.90
C GLY A 29 7.86 -15.93 21.77
N THR A 30 7.35 -17.15 21.59
CA THR A 30 5.91 -17.41 21.34
C THR A 30 5.02 -16.99 22.53
N ILE A 31 5.51 -17.16 23.76
CA ILE A 31 4.74 -16.87 24.98
C ILE A 31 4.51 -15.36 25.12
N GLY A 32 5.52 -14.54 24.87
CA GLY A 32 5.37 -13.08 24.95
C GLY A 32 4.40 -12.53 23.91
N HIS A 33 4.35 -13.10 22.70
CA HIS A 33 3.34 -12.75 21.71
C HIS A 33 1.92 -13.08 22.19
N LEU A 34 1.71 -14.27 22.77
CA LEU A 34 0.40 -14.66 23.31
C LEU A 34 -0.02 -13.74 24.45
N ILE A 35 0.88 -13.43 25.38
CA ILE A 35 0.61 -12.49 26.48
C ILE A 35 0.20 -11.12 25.94
N LEU A 36 0.82 -10.64 24.87
CA LEU A 36 0.46 -9.36 24.28
C LEU A 36 -0.88 -9.41 23.54
N TRP A 37 -1.17 -10.50 22.81
CA TRP A 37 -2.49 -10.70 22.21
C TRP A 37 -3.60 -10.76 23.26
N PHE A 38 -3.47 -11.60 24.27
CA PHE A 38 -4.49 -11.70 25.31
C PHE A 38 -4.53 -10.45 26.20
N GLY A 39 -3.38 -9.88 26.54
CA GLY A 39 -3.28 -8.68 27.38
C GLY A 39 -3.94 -7.48 26.72
N THR A 40 -3.63 -7.21 25.45
CA THR A 40 -4.24 -6.09 24.72
C THR A 40 -5.73 -6.35 24.40
N ALA A 41 -6.14 -7.61 24.22
CA ALA A 41 -7.57 -7.98 24.10
C ALA A 41 -8.33 -7.77 25.43
N CYS A 42 -7.76 -8.18 26.56
CA CYS A 42 -8.35 -7.96 27.87
C CYS A 42 -8.49 -6.47 28.19
N ILE A 43 -7.47 -5.66 27.85
CA ILE A 43 -7.50 -4.20 28.03
C ILE A 43 -8.63 -3.58 27.21
N THR A 44 -8.83 -3.99 25.95
CA THR A 44 -9.91 -3.46 25.11
C THR A 44 -11.29 -3.92 25.56
N LEU A 45 -11.46 -5.19 25.94
CA LEU A 45 -12.72 -5.69 26.47
C LEU A 45 -13.09 -5.00 27.79
N GLY A 46 -12.13 -4.82 28.69
CA GLY A 46 -12.31 -4.04 29.92
C GLY A 46 -12.70 -2.60 29.61
N HIS A 47 -12.07 -2.00 28.59
CA HIS A 47 -12.43 -0.66 28.13
C HIS A 47 -13.86 -0.59 27.57
N MET A 48 -14.29 -1.54 26.74
CA MET A 48 -15.66 -1.58 26.20
C MET A 48 -16.71 -1.75 27.31
N TYR A 49 -16.40 -2.56 28.32
CA TYR A 49 -17.27 -2.69 29.51
C TYR A 49 -17.36 -1.38 30.29
N TRP A 50 -16.26 -0.65 30.44
CA TRP A 50 -16.21 0.67 31.05
C TRP A 50 -17.04 1.69 30.27
N GLN A 51 -16.88 1.76 28.94
CA GLN A 51 -17.67 2.63 28.07
C GLN A 51 -19.17 2.35 28.19
N ARG A 52 -19.56 1.07 28.25
CA ARG A 52 -20.97 0.71 28.39
C ARG A 52 -21.58 1.29 29.67
N LYS A 53 -20.86 1.24 30.79
CA LYS A 53 -21.32 1.86 32.05
C LYS A 53 -21.45 3.38 31.93
N MET A 54 -20.51 4.01 31.23
CA MET A 54 -20.46 5.47 31.02
C MET A 54 -21.54 6.01 30.05
N ILE A 55 -22.29 5.14 29.38
CA ILE A 55 -23.37 5.53 28.46
C ILE A 55 -24.75 5.28 29.08
N MET A 56 -24.84 4.53 30.19
CA MET A 56 -26.11 4.20 30.82
C MET A 56 -26.79 5.45 31.42
N PRO A 57 -28.07 5.71 31.10
CA PRO A 57 -28.80 6.84 31.66
C PRO A 57 -29.03 6.62 33.16
N GLY A 58 -28.57 7.56 33.99
CA GLY A 58 -28.75 7.55 35.45
C GLY A 58 -27.49 7.32 36.28
N PHE A 59 -26.33 7.06 35.65
CA PHE A 59 -25.06 7.02 36.38
C PHE A 59 -24.54 8.44 36.60
N GLN A 60 -24.40 8.85 37.86
CA GLN A 60 -23.80 10.14 38.22
C GLN A 60 -22.29 9.98 38.34
N TYR A 61 -21.56 10.74 37.54
CA TYR A 61 -20.10 10.68 37.49
C TYR A 61 -19.49 11.65 38.49
N ALA A 62 -18.41 11.24 39.14
CA ALA A 62 -17.51 12.22 39.74
C ALA A 62 -16.81 13.00 38.61
N GLU A 63 -16.58 14.31 38.80
CA GLU A 63 -15.94 15.17 37.78
C GLU A 63 -14.58 14.61 37.31
N GLY A 64 -13.83 13.98 38.22
CA GLY A 64 -12.55 13.34 37.90
C GLY A 64 -12.68 12.14 36.94
N GLU A 65 -13.75 11.35 37.05
CA GLU A 65 -13.97 10.18 36.18
C GLU A 65 -14.35 10.59 34.76
N GLN A 66 -15.09 11.70 34.60
CA GLN A 66 -15.44 12.24 33.29
C GLN A 66 -14.20 12.74 32.54
N LEU A 67 -13.31 13.44 33.24
CA LEU A 67 -12.05 13.93 32.67
C LEU A 67 -11.13 12.77 32.27
N LEU A 68 -10.99 11.77 33.14
CA LEU A 68 -10.24 10.56 32.84
C LEU A 68 -10.81 9.83 31.63
N TYR A 69 -12.12 9.68 31.56
CA TYR A 69 -12.79 9.07 30.41
C TYR A 69 -12.49 9.83 29.11
N LEU A 70 -12.62 11.16 29.10
CA LEU A 70 -12.39 11.97 27.92
C LEU A 70 -10.95 11.82 27.37
N ILE A 71 -9.97 11.67 28.27
CA ILE A 71 -8.56 11.60 27.91
C ILE A 71 -8.14 10.17 27.52
N ILE A 72 -8.59 9.16 28.27
CA ILE A 72 -8.03 7.79 28.23
C ILE A 72 -8.79 6.86 27.29
N HIS A 73 -10.07 7.13 26.96
CA HIS A 73 -10.85 6.17 26.18
C HIS A 73 -10.22 5.89 24.80
N LYS A 74 -9.86 6.95 24.07
CA LYS A 74 -9.27 6.84 22.72
C LYS A 74 -7.91 6.15 22.70
N PRO A 75 -6.92 6.55 23.53
CA PRO A 75 -5.59 5.95 23.49
C PRO A 75 -5.60 4.46 23.89
N VAL A 76 -6.45 4.08 24.85
CA VAL A 76 -6.58 2.67 25.26
C VAL A 76 -7.15 1.82 24.13
N TYR A 77 -8.20 2.31 23.45
CA TYR A 77 -8.76 1.60 22.30
C TYR A 77 -7.73 1.42 21.16
N LEU A 78 -6.94 2.46 20.89
CA LEU A 78 -5.92 2.43 19.85
C LEU A 78 -4.74 1.50 20.14
N THR A 79 -4.46 1.22 21.41
CA THR A 79 -3.32 0.37 21.81
C THR A 79 -3.45 -1.05 21.23
N TRP A 80 -4.66 -1.57 21.13
CA TRP A 80 -4.94 -2.85 20.46
C TRP A 80 -4.62 -2.83 18.97
N PHE A 81 -5.13 -1.83 18.25
CA PHE A 81 -4.85 -1.68 16.83
C PHE A 81 -3.37 -1.43 16.58
N ALA A 82 -2.72 -0.68 17.47
CA ALA A 82 -1.30 -0.42 17.40
C ALA A 82 -0.48 -1.73 17.50
N TRP A 83 -0.82 -2.60 18.46
CA TRP A 83 -0.21 -3.93 18.56
C TRP A 83 -0.49 -4.79 17.33
N LEU A 84 -1.73 -4.79 16.83
CA LEU A 84 -2.12 -5.53 15.64
C LEU A 84 -1.28 -5.10 14.42
N ILE A 85 -1.19 -3.79 14.17
CA ILE A 85 -0.38 -3.23 13.07
C ILE A 85 1.09 -3.61 13.25
N TYR A 86 1.64 -3.43 14.46
CA TYR A 86 3.03 -3.79 14.77
C TYR A 86 3.33 -5.27 14.46
N ALA A 87 2.44 -6.17 14.90
CA ALA A 87 2.58 -7.60 14.68
C ALA A 87 2.54 -7.95 13.18
N THR A 88 1.65 -7.29 12.42
CA THR A 88 1.54 -7.52 10.96
C THR A 88 2.76 -6.99 10.20
N CYS A 89 3.27 -5.80 10.52
CA CYS A 89 4.43 -5.21 9.84
C CYS A 89 5.73 -5.96 10.12
N THR A 90 5.86 -6.57 11.30
CA THR A 90 7.06 -7.31 11.70
C THR A 90 7.05 -8.78 11.27
N GLY A 91 6.02 -9.24 10.55
CA GLY A 91 5.87 -10.64 10.13
C GLY A 91 5.56 -11.62 11.28
N ARG A 92 5.26 -11.09 12.48
CA ARG A 92 4.94 -11.85 13.70
C ARG A 92 3.44 -12.05 13.91
N GLY A 93 2.62 -11.52 13.00
CA GLY A 93 1.16 -11.55 13.06
C GLY A 93 0.53 -12.93 12.83
N GLY A 94 1.30 -13.93 12.40
CA GLY A 94 0.81 -15.29 12.14
C GLY A 94 -0.45 -15.27 11.28
N TYR A 95 -1.56 -15.77 11.85
CA TYR A 95 -2.87 -15.82 11.22
C TYR A 95 -3.36 -14.47 10.67
N PHE A 96 -3.17 -13.37 11.40
CA PHE A 96 -3.61 -12.05 10.93
C PHE A 96 -2.80 -11.56 9.73
N SER A 97 -1.52 -11.88 9.68
CA SER A 97 -0.67 -11.54 8.52
C SER A 97 -1.10 -12.29 7.27
N GLU A 98 -1.58 -13.53 7.41
CA GLU A 98 -2.10 -14.33 6.29
C GLU A 98 -3.45 -13.81 5.79
N ILE A 99 -4.36 -13.47 6.69
CA ILE A 99 -5.65 -12.85 6.32
C ILE A 99 -5.42 -11.52 5.60
N LEU A 100 -4.59 -10.64 6.15
CA LEU A 100 -4.31 -9.32 5.56
C LEU A 100 -3.49 -9.41 4.27
N GLY A 101 -2.70 -10.46 4.09
CA GLY A 101 -1.98 -10.75 2.85
C GLY A 101 -2.87 -11.28 1.73
N TRP A 102 -4.16 -11.54 1.98
CA TRP A 102 -5.04 -12.08 0.95
C TRP A 102 -5.27 -11.08 -0.18
N LYS A 103 -5.16 -11.54 -1.43
CA LYS A 103 -5.34 -10.73 -2.65
C LYS A 103 -6.67 -9.96 -2.69
N GLY A 104 -7.71 -10.47 -2.03
CA GLY A 104 -9.00 -9.77 -1.89
C GLY A 104 -8.88 -8.44 -1.14
N PHE A 105 -8.04 -8.38 -0.10
CA PHE A 105 -7.81 -7.13 0.65
C PHE A 105 -7.14 -6.06 -0.19
N LYS A 106 -6.37 -6.40 -1.23
CA LYS A 106 -5.78 -5.40 -2.12
C LYS A 106 -6.82 -4.59 -2.88
N ILE A 107 -7.96 -5.19 -3.21
CA ILE A 107 -9.08 -4.46 -3.85
C ILE A 107 -9.78 -3.59 -2.80
N VAL A 108 -10.03 -4.16 -1.61
CA VAL A 108 -10.65 -3.45 -0.50
C VAL A 108 -9.81 -2.26 -0.06
N ASP A 109 -8.49 -2.37 -0.03
CA ASP A 109 -7.56 -1.31 0.39
C ASP A 109 -7.72 -0.05 -0.48
N ASN A 110 -7.72 -0.21 -1.81
CA ASN A 110 -7.93 0.92 -2.74
C ASN A 110 -9.31 1.56 -2.58
N MET A 111 -10.34 0.76 -2.28
CA MET A 111 -11.72 1.26 -2.11
C MET A 111 -12.01 1.75 -0.69
N SER A 112 -11.19 1.37 0.29
CA SER A 112 -11.42 1.66 1.71
C SER A 112 -11.42 3.16 1.99
N LEU A 113 -10.57 3.92 1.29
CA LEU A 113 -10.50 5.36 1.40
C LEU A 113 -11.78 6.04 0.89
N GLU A 114 -12.36 5.55 -0.21
CA GLU A 114 -13.60 6.07 -0.78
C GLU A 114 -14.79 5.77 0.15
N ILE A 115 -14.85 4.53 0.64
CA ILE A 115 -15.87 4.09 1.60
C ILE A 115 -15.77 4.92 2.89
N TYR A 116 -14.57 5.20 3.38
CA TYR A 116 -14.35 6.00 4.59
C TYR A 116 -14.85 7.44 4.44
N ILE A 117 -14.57 8.07 3.30
CA ILE A 117 -15.07 9.42 3.00
C ILE A 117 -16.61 9.39 2.96
N MET A 118 -17.20 8.43 2.26
CA MET A 118 -18.65 8.31 2.16
C MET A 118 -19.33 7.96 3.49
N HIS A 119 -18.68 7.16 4.34
CA HIS A 119 -19.16 6.89 5.68
C HIS A 119 -19.29 8.17 6.51
N SER A 120 -18.31 9.06 6.42
CA SER A 120 -18.34 10.36 7.10
C SER A 120 -19.51 11.22 6.62
N PHE A 121 -19.79 11.24 5.32
CA PHE A 121 -20.95 11.95 4.76
C PHE A 121 -22.28 11.37 5.23
N VAL A 122 -22.45 10.04 5.20
CA VAL A 122 -23.65 9.35 5.66
C VAL A 122 -23.90 9.64 7.15
N PHE A 123 -22.83 9.62 7.94
CA PHE A 123 -22.90 9.91 9.37
C PHE A 123 -23.37 11.35 9.66
N VAL A 124 -22.78 12.35 8.99
CA VAL A 124 -23.18 13.76 9.14
C VAL A 124 -24.62 13.97 8.66
N TYR A 125 -25.00 13.36 7.54
CA TYR A 125 -26.37 13.41 7.02
C TYR A 125 -27.39 12.84 8.01
N ARG A 126 -27.08 11.68 8.61
CA ARG A 126 -27.93 11.04 9.62
C ARG A 126 -28.09 11.92 10.86
N ILE A 127 -27.00 12.50 11.36
CA ILE A 127 -27.05 13.44 12.49
C ILE A 127 -27.92 14.65 12.16
N GLY A 128 -27.80 15.21 10.95
CA GLY A 128 -28.62 16.35 10.52
C GLY A 128 -30.12 16.03 10.41
N MET A 129 -30.47 14.77 10.16
CA MET A 129 -31.86 14.30 10.08
C MET A 129 -32.43 13.86 11.43
N GLN A 130 -31.60 13.62 12.45
CA GLN A 130 -32.03 13.27 13.79
C GLN A 130 -32.55 14.52 14.52
N ARG A 131 -33.87 14.77 14.43
CA ARG A 131 -34.55 15.90 15.07
C ARG A 131 -35.08 15.61 16.48
N GLU A 132 -35.20 14.33 16.87
CA GLU A 132 -35.72 13.92 18.18
C GLU A 132 -34.74 13.02 18.94
N HIS A 133 -34.65 13.22 20.25
CA HIS A 133 -33.93 12.33 21.15
C HIS A 133 -34.68 10.99 21.24
N ARG A 134 -34.28 10.01 20.42
CA ARG A 134 -34.79 8.64 20.57
C ARG A 134 -34.17 8.00 21.81
N THR A 135 -34.99 7.27 22.55
CA THR A 135 -34.52 6.36 23.61
C THR A 135 -33.54 5.34 23.03
N TYR A 136 -32.31 5.37 23.55
CA TYR A 136 -31.24 4.46 23.17
C TYR A 136 -31.55 3.03 23.64
N ASN A 137 -32.03 2.20 22.72
CA ASN A 137 -32.09 0.75 22.92
C ASN A 137 -30.85 0.11 22.28
N GLU A 138 -30.25 -0.90 22.92
CA GLU A 138 -29.06 -1.61 22.42
C GLU A 138 -29.29 -2.17 21.01
N TYR A 139 -30.49 -2.71 20.74
CA TYR A 139 -30.88 -3.19 19.41
C TYR A 139 -30.88 -2.07 18.36
N TYR A 140 -31.32 -0.87 18.74
CA TYR A 140 -31.36 0.28 17.84
C TYR A 140 -29.94 0.79 17.51
N ILE A 141 -29.03 0.81 18.50
CA ILE A 141 -27.62 1.18 18.26
C ILE A 141 -26.96 0.21 17.28
N TRP A 142 -27.13 -1.10 17.51
CA TRP A 142 -26.57 -2.12 16.62
C TRP A 142 -27.16 -2.07 15.21
N SER A 143 -28.49 -2.02 15.09
CA SER A 143 -29.16 -1.99 13.79
C SER A 143 -28.85 -0.70 13.01
N SER A 144 -28.80 0.45 13.67
CA SER A 144 -28.40 1.71 13.02
C SER A 144 -26.94 1.68 12.57
N ALA A 145 -26.01 1.22 13.41
CA ALA A 145 -24.60 1.12 13.05
C ALA A 145 -24.38 0.17 11.86
N MET A 146 -25.08 -0.97 11.82
CA MET A 146 -25.03 -1.89 10.69
C MET A 146 -25.63 -1.28 9.43
N ALA A 147 -26.76 -0.58 9.54
CA ALA A 147 -27.35 0.13 8.41
C ALA A 147 -26.38 1.17 7.84
N ASP A 148 -25.78 1.99 8.69
CA ASP A 148 -24.80 3.01 8.27
C ASP A 148 -23.59 2.40 7.57
N PHE A 149 -23.08 1.30 8.11
CA PHE A 149 -21.98 0.57 7.51
C PHE A 149 -22.34 0.08 6.11
N VAL A 150 -23.49 -0.60 5.97
CA VAL A 150 -23.97 -1.11 4.67
C VAL A 150 -24.22 0.03 3.68
N PHE A 151 -24.91 1.10 4.07
CA PHE A 151 -25.16 2.24 3.20
C PHE A 151 -23.86 2.93 2.78
N SER A 152 -22.93 3.13 3.71
CA SER A 152 -21.62 3.72 3.39
C SER A 152 -20.79 2.86 2.46
N TYR A 153 -20.87 1.53 2.60
CA TYR A 153 -20.20 0.59 1.71
C TYR A 153 -20.79 0.64 0.29
N VAL A 154 -22.12 0.58 0.16
CA VAL A 154 -22.80 0.63 -1.15
C VAL A 154 -22.52 1.95 -1.86
N ILE A 155 -22.68 3.09 -1.16
CA ILE A 155 -22.44 4.41 -1.73
C ILE A 155 -20.96 4.61 -2.06
N GLY A 156 -20.06 4.17 -1.18
CA GLY A 156 -18.61 4.21 -1.38
C GLY A 156 -18.20 3.45 -2.63
N VAL A 157 -18.69 2.22 -2.80
CA VAL A 157 -18.43 1.39 -3.97
C VAL A 157 -18.93 2.06 -5.25
N ILE A 158 -20.18 2.52 -5.27
CA ILE A 158 -20.76 3.20 -6.45
C ILE A 158 -19.93 4.44 -6.81
N THR A 159 -19.57 5.26 -5.83
CA THR A 159 -18.76 6.46 -6.05
C THR A 159 -17.38 6.10 -6.58
N GLY A 160 -16.73 5.07 -6.04
CA GLY A 160 -15.44 4.59 -6.52
C GLY A 160 -15.44 4.19 -7.99
N PHE A 161 -16.48 3.47 -8.41
CA PHE A 161 -16.64 3.10 -9.81
C PHE A 161 -16.94 4.30 -10.72
N LEU A 162 -17.76 5.25 -10.27
CA LEU A 162 -18.19 6.40 -11.08
C LEU A 162 -17.18 7.54 -11.13
N VAL A 163 -16.36 7.73 -10.10
CA VAL A 163 -15.48 8.90 -9.97
C VAL A 163 -14.02 8.47 -10.08
N SER A 164 -13.58 7.56 -9.22
CA SER A 164 -12.16 7.26 -9.08
C SER A 164 -11.57 6.53 -10.28
N ARG A 165 -12.32 5.59 -10.88
CA ARG A 165 -11.87 4.87 -12.08
C ARG A 165 -11.74 5.74 -13.32
N PRO A 166 -12.75 6.56 -13.71
CA PRO A 166 -12.57 7.46 -14.85
C PRO A 166 -11.52 8.53 -14.57
N PHE A 167 -11.41 9.00 -13.32
CA PHE A 167 -10.37 9.97 -12.96
C PHE A 167 -8.95 9.35 -13.02
N ALA A 168 -8.79 8.09 -12.62
CA ALA A 168 -7.54 7.36 -12.79
C ALA A 168 -7.19 7.15 -14.28
N ALA A 169 -8.17 6.84 -15.12
CA ALA A 169 -7.97 6.74 -16.57
C ALA A 169 -7.58 8.10 -17.20
N MET A 170 -8.22 9.19 -16.76
CA MET A 170 -7.93 10.53 -17.25
C MET A 170 -6.54 11.01 -16.82
N THR A 171 -6.16 10.79 -15.56
CA THR A 171 -4.83 11.16 -15.05
C THR A 171 -3.72 10.35 -15.70
N THR A 172 -3.93 9.06 -15.95
CA THR A 172 -2.95 8.25 -16.70
C THR A 172 -2.89 8.61 -18.19
N ALA A 173 -3.99 9.05 -18.80
CA ALA A 173 -3.98 9.58 -20.16
C ALA A 173 -3.25 10.93 -20.24
N LEU A 174 -3.43 11.80 -19.24
CA LEU A 174 -2.86 13.15 -19.21
C LEU A 174 -1.39 13.17 -18.77
N LEU A 175 -1.00 12.33 -17.81
CA LEU A 175 0.34 12.26 -17.24
C LEU A 175 1.21 11.18 -17.89
N ARG A 176 0.80 10.57 -19.01
CA ARG A 176 1.66 9.65 -19.76
C ARG A 176 2.91 10.42 -20.21
N PRO A 177 4.10 10.21 -19.62
CA PRO A 177 5.31 10.73 -20.23
C PRO A 177 5.51 10.03 -21.58
N PRO A 178 6.15 10.67 -22.57
CA PRO A 178 6.47 10.02 -23.83
C PRO A 178 7.16 8.70 -23.53
N GLN A 179 6.57 7.62 -24.04
CA GLN A 179 7.00 6.25 -23.84
C GLN A 179 8.50 6.19 -24.18
N ARG A 180 9.36 6.05 -23.16
CA ARG A 180 10.75 5.63 -23.40
C ARG A 180 10.61 4.26 -24.01
N VAL A 181 10.76 4.20 -25.33
CA VAL A 181 10.91 2.96 -26.09
C VAL A 181 11.85 2.08 -25.26
N PRO A 182 11.43 0.87 -24.84
CA PRO A 182 12.35 -0.05 -24.20
C PRO A 182 13.55 -0.12 -25.14
N LYS A 183 14.75 0.30 -24.67
CA LYS A 183 15.97 -0.08 -25.36
C LYS A 183 15.84 -1.59 -25.46
N ALA A 184 15.63 -2.09 -26.68
CA ALA A 184 15.72 -3.51 -26.94
C ALA A 184 16.98 -3.96 -26.21
N VAL A 185 16.83 -4.88 -25.28
CA VAL A 185 17.98 -5.59 -24.74
C VAL A 185 18.55 -6.27 -25.99
N VAL A 186 19.54 -5.62 -26.59
CA VAL A 186 20.37 -6.22 -27.61
C VAL A 186 21.08 -7.32 -26.84
N ASN A 187 20.52 -8.53 -26.91
CA ASN A 187 21.14 -9.72 -26.38
C ASN A 187 22.44 -9.91 -27.18
N GLU A 188 23.55 -9.36 -26.68
CA GLU A 188 24.88 -9.50 -27.27
C GLU A 188 25.30 -10.98 -27.37
N GLU A 189 24.74 -11.86 -26.52
CA GLU A 189 25.01 -13.30 -26.52
C GLU A 189 24.50 -14.04 -27.77
N GLY A 190 23.51 -13.50 -28.49
CA GLY A 190 22.97 -14.13 -29.71
C GLY A 190 23.68 -13.71 -31.00
N LEU A 191 24.41 -12.58 -30.97
CA LEU A 191 25.08 -12.02 -32.14
C LEU A 191 26.49 -12.62 -32.32
N ASP A 192 27.18 -12.94 -31.22
CA ASP A 192 28.48 -13.62 -31.27
C ASP A 192 28.37 -15.06 -31.78
N ALA A 193 27.40 -15.85 -31.30
CA ALA A 193 27.24 -17.23 -31.76
C ALA A 193 26.94 -17.36 -33.26
N LYS A 194 26.21 -16.37 -33.82
CA LYS A 194 25.86 -16.34 -35.24
C LYS A 194 27.02 -15.86 -36.12
N ASN A 195 27.86 -14.96 -35.60
CA ASN A 195 29.07 -14.50 -36.27
C ASN A 195 30.17 -15.57 -36.25
N THR A 196 30.35 -16.29 -35.14
CA THR A 196 31.31 -17.41 -35.06
C THR A 196 30.94 -18.54 -36.02
N HIS A 197 29.67 -18.93 -36.07
CA HIS A 197 29.21 -19.98 -36.98
C HIS A 197 29.37 -19.60 -38.46
N ASN A 198 29.09 -18.34 -38.83
CA ASN A 198 29.32 -17.86 -40.20
C ASN A 198 30.82 -17.80 -40.55
N ASN A 199 31.68 -17.46 -39.59
CA ASN A 199 33.13 -17.44 -39.79
C ASN A 199 33.71 -18.85 -39.94
N ASP A 200 33.18 -19.84 -39.22
CA ASP A 200 33.58 -21.24 -39.35
C ASP A 200 33.18 -21.82 -40.73
N ILE A 201 31.98 -21.47 -41.22
CA ILE A 201 31.53 -21.85 -42.58
C ILE A 201 32.40 -21.17 -43.66
N LEU A 202 32.80 -19.92 -43.45
CA LEU A 202 33.71 -19.21 -44.37
C LEU A 202 35.13 -19.81 -44.34
N ALA A 203 35.63 -20.20 -43.17
CA ALA A 203 36.93 -20.88 -43.03
C ALA A 203 36.92 -22.27 -43.70
N GLU A 204 35.83 -23.04 -43.56
CA GLU A 204 35.67 -24.34 -44.20
C GLU A 204 35.58 -24.23 -45.73
N ASN A 205 34.85 -23.23 -46.24
CA ASN A 205 34.75 -22.98 -47.69
C ASN A 205 36.07 -22.48 -48.30
N ASN A 206 36.86 -21.70 -47.56
CA ASN A 206 38.18 -21.25 -48.01
C ASN A 206 39.21 -22.37 -48.01
N ALA A 207 39.14 -23.31 -47.06
CA ALA A 207 40.02 -24.49 -47.03
C ALA A 207 39.73 -25.47 -48.18
N LYS A 208 38.48 -25.56 -48.63
CA LYS A 208 38.06 -26.44 -49.74
C LYS A 208 38.43 -25.89 -51.13
N ASN A 209 38.56 -24.56 -51.28
CA ASN A 209 38.70 -23.92 -52.59
C ASN A 209 40.14 -23.52 -52.96
N GLY A 210 41.14 -23.83 -52.14
CA GLY A 210 42.56 -23.73 -52.53
C GLY A 210 43.01 -22.35 -53.04
N LEU A 211 42.29 -21.27 -52.70
CA LEU A 211 42.60 -19.93 -53.19
C LEU A 211 43.45 -19.22 -52.14
N SER A 212 44.76 -19.21 -52.38
CA SER A 212 45.69 -18.36 -51.67
C SER A 212 45.49 -16.90 -52.09
N ILE A 213 45.67 -16.00 -51.12
CA ILE A 213 45.87 -14.54 -51.24
C ILE A 213 44.58 -13.70 -51.26
N LEU A 214 44.21 -13.16 -50.10
CA LEU A 214 44.17 -11.72 -49.81
C LEU A 214 43.94 -11.56 -48.30
N THR A 215 44.94 -11.03 -47.61
CA THR A 215 44.96 -10.84 -46.16
C THR A 215 43.94 -9.78 -45.73
N VAL A 216 43.39 -9.96 -44.53
CA VAL A 216 42.41 -9.06 -43.87
C VAL A 216 42.90 -7.60 -43.78
N GLU A 217 44.21 -7.36 -43.92
CA GLU A 217 44.82 -6.03 -43.93
C GLU A 217 44.41 -5.16 -45.14
N ASP A 218 44.08 -5.74 -46.30
CA ASP A 218 43.68 -4.96 -47.49
C ASP A 218 42.23 -4.43 -47.43
N ILE A 219 41.36 -5.04 -46.62
CA ILE A 219 39.97 -4.58 -46.47
C ILE A 219 39.89 -3.46 -45.41
N ALA A 220 40.79 -3.45 -44.43
CA ALA A 220 40.89 -2.38 -43.43
C ALA A 220 41.35 -1.05 -44.06
N SER A 221 42.24 -1.09 -45.06
CA SER A 221 42.70 0.12 -45.76
C SER A 221 41.63 0.74 -46.67
N LEU A 222 40.72 -0.07 -47.24
CA LEU A 222 39.61 0.43 -48.07
C LEU A 222 38.49 1.08 -47.24
N ASN A 223 38.19 0.59 -46.03
CA ASN A 223 37.10 1.13 -45.21
C ASN A 223 37.49 2.44 -44.48
N VAL A 224 38.79 2.68 -44.24
CA VAL A 224 39.31 3.94 -43.68
C VAL A 224 39.25 5.07 -44.71
N ILE A 225 39.40 4.77 -46.01
CA ILE A 225 39.32 5.78 -47.08
C ILE A 225 37.87 6.26 -47.28
N HIS A 226 36.87 5.38 -47.11
CA HIS A 226 35.45 5.73 -47.30
C HIS A 226 34.80 6.45 -46.11
N HIS A 227 35.39 6.36 -44.90
CA HIS A 227 34.86 7.05 -43.71
C HIS A 227 35.37 8.49 -43.55
N ASN A 228 36.44 8.86 -44.26
CA ASN A 228 37.03 10.21 -44.17
C ASN A 228 36.41 11.22 -45.17
N SER A 229 35.64 10.77 -46.17
CA SER A 229 34.97 11.64 -47.13
C SER A 229 33.69 12.31 -46.60
N ASP A 230 33.07 11.76 -45.55
CA ASP A 230 31.79 12.29 -45.03
C ASP A 230 31.93 13.37 -43.94
N LYS A 231 33.16 13.71 -43.51
CA LYS A 231 33.40 14.67 -42.43
C LYS A 231 33.72 16.11 -42.87
N ILE A 232 33.64 16.44 -44.16
CA ILE A 232 34.04 17.77 -44.68
C ILE A 232 32.84 18.70 -45.02
N VAL A 233 31.58 18.26 -44.90
CA VAL A 233 30.43 19.03 -45.46
C VAL A 233 29.65 19.90 -44.45
N TYR A 234 30.00 19.95 -43.16
CA TYR A 234 29.31 20.86 -42.21
C TYR A 234 30.28 21.79 -41.48
N ARG A 235 30.81 22.76 -42.23
CA ARG A 235 31.38 24.00 -41.68
C ARG A 235 31.03 25.18 -42.59
N MET A 236 29.78 25.63 -42.49
CA MET A 236 29.35 27.02 -42.74
C MET A 236 28.21 27.33 -41.77
#